data_AF-A0A969RM46-F1
#
_entry.id   AF-A0A969RM46-F1
#
_cell.length_a   1.000
_cell.length_b   1.000
_cell.length_c   1.000
_cell.angle_alpha   90.00
_cell.angle_beta   90.00
_cell.angle_gamma   90.00
#
_symmetry.space_group_name_H-M   'P 1'
#
loop_
_entity.id
_entity.type
_entity.pdbx_description
1 polymer ?
#
loop_
_entity_poly.entity_id
_entity_poly.type
_entity_poly.pdbx_seq_one_letter_code
_entity_poly.pdbx_strand_id
1 'polypeptide(L)'
;MHNNTFNIGNFKANNAAVNLGGTVQGDQIGTQANYTFPDPKQTDATRAVAELFQDIRSRHPQASDAEILEIIENGFATMQQTNPQKWRRWVDLFSVVFAGGVEAVKIVVPVLGIPIEVCKRLYEIYDRNRKQLPSR
;
A
#
# COMPACT_ATOMS: atom_id res chain seq x y z
N MET A 1 2.80 27.49 10.42
CA MET A 1 2.32 26.10 10.54
C MET A 1 1.67 25.76 9.21
N HIS A 2 2.35 25.02 8.33
CA HIS A 2 1.80 24.66 7.02
C HIS A 2 0.93 23.41 7.17
N ASN A 3 -0.39 23.59 7.17
CA ASN A 3 -1.35 22.49 7.12
C ASN A 3 -1.45 21.98 5.68
N ASN A 4 -0.54 21.09 5.29
CA ASN A 4 -0.65 20.35 4.05
C ASN A 4 -1.63 19.17 4.26
N THR A 5 -2.92 19.46 4.23
CA THR A 5 -3.95 18.41 4.25
C THR A 5 -3.90 17.66 2.90
N PHE A 6 -3.09 16.61 2.83
CA PHE A 6 -3.06 15.72 1.68
C PHE A 6 -4.33 14.87 1.65
N ASN A 7 -5.17 15.12 0.66
CA ASN A 7 -6.38 14.36 0.46
C ASN A 7 -6.11 13.18 -0.49
N ILE A 8 -5.84 11.99 0.08
CA ILE A 8 -5.80 10.72 -0.67
C ILE A 8 -7.12 10.51 -1.46
N GLY A 9 -8.19 11.20 -1.07
CA GLY A 9 -9.46 11.34 -1.78
C GLY A 9 -9.36 11.77 -3.25
N ASN A 10 -8.26 12.42 -3.66
CA ASN A 10 -8.06 12.85 -5.05
C ASN A 10 -7.06 12.02 -5.87
N PHE A 11 -6.49 10.95 -5.32
CA PHE A 11 -5.63 10.03 -6.06
C PHE A 11 -6.43 9.26 -7.14
N LYS A 12 -6.08 9.43 -8.42
CA LYS A 12 -6.60 8.65 -9.54
C LYS A 12 -5.63 7.50 -9.84
N ALA A 13 -5.86 6.34 -9.24
CA ALA A 13 -5.20 5.10 -9.66
C ALA A 13 -5.71 4.75 -11.07
N ASN A 14 -4.97 5.12 -12.10
CA ASN A 14 -5.24 4.67 -13.47
C ASN A 14 -4.55 3.30 -13.64
N ASN A 15 -5.28 2.31 -14.17
CA ASN A 15 -4.73 1.02 -14.56
C ASN A 15 -3.76 1.21 -15.75
N ALA A 16 -2.54 1.70 -15.49
CA ALA A 16 -1.47 1.69 -16.47
C ALA A 16 -0.65 0.41 -16.29
N ALA A 17 -0.66 -0.44 -17.32
CA ALA A 17 0.18 -1.62 -17.39
C ALA A 17 1.66 -1.19 -17.47
N VAL A 18 2.35 -1.15 -16.33
CA VAL A 18 3.79 -0.87 -16.27
C VAL A 18 4.55 -2.20 -16.20
N ASN A 19 5.31 -2.49 -17.25
CA ASN A 19 6.17 -3.65 -17.39
C ASN A 19 7.40 -3.51 -16.48
N LEU A 20 7.31 -4.03 -15.25
CA LEU A 20 8.42 -4.08 -14.29
C LEU A 20 9.10 -5.44 -14.37
N GLY A 21 9.85 -5.65 -15.45
CA GLY A 21 10.70 -6.83 -15.63
C GLY A 21 11.86 -6.82 -14.63
N GLY A 22 12.01 -7.91 -13.89
CA GLY A 22 13.16 -8.17 -13.02
C GLY A 22 13.03 -9.52 -12.32
N THR A 23 13.54 -10.58 -12.94
CA THR A 23 13.61 -11.93 -12.36
C THR A 23 14.64 -11.95 -11.24
N VAL A 24 14.19 -11.96 -9.98
CA VAL A 24 15.08 -12.20 -8.83
C VAL A 24 15.01 -13.68 -8.48
N GLN A 25 16.03 -14.41 -8.90
CA GLN A 25 16.26 -15.80 -8.51
C GLN A 25 16.91 -15.78 -7.12
N GLY A 26 16.19 -16.22 -6.09
CA GLY A 26 16.67 -16.26 -4.72
C GLY A 26 15.91 -17.29 -3.89
N ASP A 27 16.57 -18.44 -3.72
CA ASP A 27 16.39 -19.54 -2.75
C ASP A 27 15.03 -19.74 -2.04
N GLN A 28 14.43 -20.91 -2.27
CA GLN A 28 13.17 -21.34 -1.68
C GLN A 28 13.35 -21.75 -0.21
N ILE A 29 12.72 -21.03 0.72
CA ILE A 29 12.41 -21.56 2.05
C ILE A 29 10.90 -21.82 2.13
N GLY A 30 10.56 -23.11 2.27
CA GLY A 30 9.23 -23.66 2.05
C GLY A 30 8.18 -23.26 3.09
N THR A 31 6.99 -22.95 2.60
CA THR A 31 5.73 -23.60 2.97
C THR A 31 4.68 -23.20 1.93
N GLN A 32 4.20 -24.19 1.17
CA GLN A 32 3.13 -24.03 0.19
C GLN A 32 1.80 -23.69 0.89
N ALA A 33 1.36 -22.44 0.74
CA ALA A 33 0.02 -22.16 0.25
C ALA A 33 0.20 -21.45 -1.10
N ASN A 34 -0.48 -21.92 -2.14
CA ASN A 34 -0.33 -21.52 -3.55
C ASN A 34 -0.63 -20.02 -3.83
N TYR A 35 0.19 -19.10 -3.32
CA TYR A 35 0.26 -17.73 -3.80
C TYR A 35 1.46 -17.63 -4.74
N THR A 36 1.23 -17.97 -6.01
CA THR A 36 2.17 -17.67 -7.08
C THR A 36 2.23 -16.15 -7.22
N PHE A 37 3.18 -15.51 -6.55
CA PHE A 37 3.47 -14.12 -6.82
C PHE A 37 4.24 -14.02 -8.14
N PRO A 38 3.89 -13.09 -9.03
CA PRO A 38 2.76 -12.17 -8.93
C PRO A 38 1.50 -12.74 -9.60
N ASP A 39 0.40 -12.91 -8.86
CA ASP A 39 -0.94 -12.94 -9.49
C ASP A 39 -1.22 -11.54 -10.05
N PRO A 40 -1.85 -11.39 -11.23
CA PRO A 40 -2.08 -10.09 -11.86
C PRO A 40 -2.73 -9.06 -10.92
N LYS A 41 -3.65 -9.50 -10.04
CA LYS A 41 -4.31 -8.61 -9.08
C LYS A 41 -3.34 -8.06 -8.03
N GLN A 42 -2.40 -8.88 -7.58
CA GLN A 42 -1.40 -8.47 -6.60
C GLN A 42 -0.37 -7.51 -7.21
N THR A 43 0.01 -7.73 -8.47
CA THR A 43 0.84 -6.77 -9.22
C THR A 43 0.17 -5.42 -9.32
N ASP A 44 -1.07 -5.37 -9.77
CA ASP A 44 -1.80 -4.11 -9.98
C ASP A 44 -2.04 -3.38 -8.66
N ALA A 45 -2.38 -4.11 -7.59
CA ALA A 45 -2.56 -3.51 -6.28
C ALA A 45 -1.24 -2.97 -5.71
N THR A 46 -0.13 -3.70 -5.87
CA THR A 46 1.19 -3.25 -5.42
C THR A 46 1.65 -2.02 -6.19
N ARG A 47 1.38 -1.97 -7.51
CA ARG A 47 1.66 -0.78 -8.34
C ARG A 47 0.85 0.43 -7.88
N ALA A 48 -0.45 0.28 -7.63
CA ALA A 48 -1.29 1.37 -7.16
C ALA A 48 -0.79 1.95 -5.83
N VAL A 49 -0.26 1.11 -4.93
CA VAL A 49 0.38 1.57 -3.69
C VAL A 49 1.72 2.26 -3.97
N ALA A 50 2.55 1.73 -4.86
CA ALA A 50 3.80 2.39 -5.25
C ALA A 50 3.56 3.80 -5.82
N GLU A 51 2.57 3.94 -6.70
CA GLU A 51 2.17 5.23 -7.27
C GLU A 51 1.66 6.21 -6.21
N LEU A 52 0.94 5.73 -5.18
CA LEU A 52 0.55 6.56 -4.04
C LEU A 52 1.77 7.11 -3.30
N PHE A 53 2.74 6.26 -2.99
CA PHE A 53 3.98 6.71 -2.34
C PHE A 53 4.75 7.71 -3.20
N GLN A 54 4.83 7.47 -4.51
CA GLN A 54 5.49 8.38 -5.45
C GLN A 54 4.78 9.74 -5.55
N ASP A 55 3.44 9.77 -5.61
CA ASP A 55 2.67 11.02 -5.64
C ASP A 55 2.85 11.82 -4.34
N ILE A 56 2.84 11.14 -3.18
CA ILE A 56 3.11 11.79 -1.88
C ILE A 56 4.52 12.35 -1.86
N ARG A 57 5.54 11.57 -2.24
CA ARG A 57 6.95 12.02 -2.30
C ARG A 57 7.15 13.18 -3.27
N SER A 58 6.46 13.17 -4.41
CA SER A 58 6.53 14.26 -5.39
C SER A 58 5.98 15.58 -4.83
N ARG A 59 4.90 15.52 -4.04
CA ARG A 59 4.30 16.68 -3.38
C ARG A 59 5.02 17.10 -2.10
N HIS A 60 5.71 16.17 -1.46
CA HIS A 60 6.44 16.34 -0.22
C HIS A 60 7.89 15.85 -0.37
N PRO A 61 8.71 16.49 -1.23
CA PRO A 61 10.04 15.99 -1.56
C PRO A 61 11.02 16.01 -0.38
N GLN A 62 10.70 16.76 0.69
CA GLN A 62 11.48 16.84 1.92
C GLN A 62 10.88 16.02 3.07
N ALA A 63 9.74 15.36 2.87
CA ALA A 63 9.15 14.55 3.91
C ALA A 63 9.95 13.27 4.13
N SER A 64 10.24 12.99 5.40
CA SER A 64 10.74 11.70 5.85
C SER A 64 9.70 10.60 5.63
N ASP A 65 10.14 9.35 5.67
CA ASP A 65 9.24 8.20 5.57
C ASP A 65 8.18 8.19 6.69
N ALA A 66 8.51 8.70 7.88
CA ALA A 66 7.58 8.84 8.98
C ALA A 66 6.45 9.84 8.66
N GLU A 67 6.80 11.00 8.09
CA GLU A 67 5.83 12.02 7.67
C GLU A 67 4.95 11.51 6.51
N ILE A 68 5.52 10.75 5.58
CA ILE A 68 4.76 10.10 4.49
C ILE A 68 3.73 9.11 5.08
N LEU A 69 4.13 8.31 6.06
CA LEU A 69 3.23 7.37 6.72
C LEU A 69 2.12 8.07 7.50
N GLU A 70 2.44 9.17 8.18
CA GLU A 70 1.45 10.00 8.87
C GLU A 70 0.45 10.61 7.88
N ILE A 71 0.92 11.07 6.71
CA ILE A 71 0.06 11.54 5.62
C ILE A 71 -0.90 10.43 5.16
N ILE A 72 -0.39 9.20 4.99
CA ILE A 72 -1.23 8.05 4.58
C ILE A 72 -2.26 7.73 5.67
N GLU A 73 -1.83 7.65 6.93
CA GLU A 73 -2.69 7.33 8.08
C GLU A 73 -3.82 8.36 8.25
N ASN A 74 -3.48 9.66 8.24
CA ASN A 74 -4.45 10.75 8.35
C ASN A 74 -5.41 10.79 7.16
N GLY A 75 -4.89 10.57 5.94
CA GLY A 75 -5.73 10.52 4.75
C GLY A 75 -6.69 9.32 4.78
N PHE A 76 -6.28 8.19 5.34
CA PHE A 76 -7.15 7.03 5.54
C PHE A 76 -8.28 7.32 6.53
N ALA A 77 -7.94 7.85 7.70
CA ALA A 77 -8.92 8.18 8.74
C ALA A 77 -9.95 9.21 8.25
N THR A 78 -9.47 10.24 7.53
CA THR A 78 -10.34 11.29 6.97
C THR A 78 -11.23 10.74 5.85
N MET A 79 -10.71 9.85 5.01
CA MET A 79 -11.46 9.28 3.89
C MET A 79 -12.59 8.37 4.36
N GLN A 80 -12.44 7.68 5.48
CA GLN A 80 -13.52 6.86 6.05
C GLN A 80 -14.79 7.69 6.29
N GLN A 81 -14.63 8.95 6.72
CA GLN A 81 -15.75 9.84 7.02
C GLN A 81 -16.24 10.62 5.79
N THR A 82 -15.31 11.06 4.93
CA THR A 82 -15.61 11.97 3.81
C THR A 82 -15.88 11.26 2.49
N ASN A 83 -15.34 10.06 2.28
CA ASN A 83 -15.52 9.27 1.06
C ASN A 83 -15.39 7.74 1.33
N PRO A 84 -16.40 7.12 1.97
CA PRO A 84 -16.32 5.74 2.45
C PRO A 84 -16.18 4.71 1.32
N GLN A 85 -16.71 4.99 0.13
CA GLN A 85 -16.55 4.11 -1.04
C GLN A 85 -15.08 4.02 -1.47
N LYS A 86 -14.41 5.18 -1.54
CA LYS A 86 -13.00 5.23 -1.90
C LYS A 86 -12.11 4.64 -0.80
N TRP A 87 -12.46 4.89 0.46
CA TRP A 87 -11.77 4.26 1.59
C TRP A 87 -11.83 2.73 1.48
N ARG A 88 -13.01 2.17 1.18
CA ARG A 88 -13.18 0.73 1.00
C ARG A 88 -12.35 0.18 -0.15
N ARG A 89 -12.27 0.90 -1.28
CA ARG A 89 -11.40 0.53 -2.41
C ARG A 89 -9.92 0.45 -1.99
N TRP A 90 -9.44 1.38 -1.15
CA TRP A 90 -8.07 1.32 -0.65
C TRP A 90 -7.85 0.19 0.35
N VAL A 91 -8.81 -0.09 1.22
CA VAL A 91 -8.77 -1.27 2.10
C VAL A 91 -8.71 -2.55 1.27
N ASP A 92 -9.51 -2.65 0.21
CA ASP A 92 -9.49 -3.80 -0.70
C ASP A 92 -8.13 -3.94 -1.40
N LEU A 93 -7.55 -2.85 -1.90
CA LEU A 93 -6.20 -2.84 -2.49
C LEU A 93 -5.14 -3.34 -1.49
N PHE A 94 -5.13 -2.81 -0.26
CA PHE A 94 -4.20 -3.28 0.76
C PHE A 94 -4.43 -4.74 1.17
N SER A 95 -5.68 -5.21 1.15
CA SER A 95 -5.98 -6.62 1.41
C SER A 95 -5.35 -7.56 0.38
N VAL A 96 -5.26 -7.11 -0.87
CA VAL A 96 -4.60 -7.85 -1.95
C VAL A 96 -3.08 -7.76 -1.82
N VAL A 97 -2.52 -6.58 -1.57
CA VAL A 97 -1.07 -6.38 -1.34
C VAL A 97 -0.58 -7.26 -0.19
N PHE A 98 -1.33 -7.30 0.91
CA PHE A 98 -0.98 -8.00 2.14
C PHE A 98 -1.74 -9.33 2.33
N ALA A 99 -2.14 -10.00 1.25
CA ALA A 99 -2.91 -11.25 1.34
C ALA A 99 -2.18 -12.37 2.12
N GLY A 100 -0.84 -12.34 2.16
CA GLY A 100 0.01 -13.22 2.98
C GLY A 100 0.38 -12.65 4.36
N GLY A 101 -0.31 -11.62 4.84
CA GLY A 101 0.00 -10.95 6.10
C GLY A 101 1.38 -10.30 6.11
N VAL A 102 2.07 -10.34 7.25
CA VAL A 102 3.41 -9.74 7.40
C VAL A 102 4.46 -10.39 6.50
N GLU A 103 4.29 -11.64 6.07
CA GLU A 103 5.21 -12.29 5.14
C GLU A 103 5.10 -11.71 3.72
N ALA A 104 3.91 -11.24 3.32
CA ALA A 104 3.73 -10.55 2.05
C ALA A 104 4.53 -9.23 1.97
N VAL A 105 4.84 -8.60 3.11
CA VAL A 105 5.68 -7.39 3.17
C VAL A 105 7.02 -7.61 2.48
N LYS A 106 7.67 -8.76 2.73
CA LYS A 106 8.99 -9.07 2.14
C LYS A 106 8.93 -9.17 0.61
N ILE A 107 7.80 -9.62 0.08
CA ILE A 107 7.58 -9.80 -1.36
C ILE A 107 7.35 -8.45 -2.05
N VAL A 108 6.61 -7.54 -1.40
CA VAL A 108 6.21 -6.27 -2.04
C VAL A 108 7.22 -5.14 -1.84
N VAL A 109 8.09 -5.20 -0.83
CA VAL A 109 9.11 -4.18 -0.56
C VAL A 109 9.96 -3.81 -1.78
N PRO A 110 10.53 -4.77 -2.54
CA PRO A 110 11.32 -4.45 -3.75
C PRO A 110 10.52 -3.66 -4.78
N VAL A 111 9.22 -3.96 -4.91
CA VAL A 111 8.33 -3.33 -5.90
C VAL A 111 7.90 -1.94 -5.45
N LEU A 112 7.65 -1.76 -4.15
CA LEU A 112 7.27 -0.48 -3.58
C LEU A 112 8.45 0.51 -3.53
N GLY A 113 9.69 0.02 -3.54
CA GLY A 113 10.89 0.86 -3.47
C GLY A 113 11.02 1.64 -2.16
N ILE A 114 10.39 1.15 -1.09
CA ILE A 114 10.40 1.74 0.25
C ILE A 114 11.13 0.82 1.23
N PRO A 115 11.70 1.35 2.33
CA PRO A 115 12.29 0.51 3.37
C PRO A 115 11.29 -0.49 3.96
N ILE A 116 11.78 -1.66 4.40
CA ILE A 116 10.93 -2.73 4.92
C ILE A 116 10.14 -2.30 6.16
N GLU A 117 10.72 -1.45 7.02
CA GLU A 117 10.07 -0.86 8.19
C GLU A 117 8.86 -0.02 7.80
N VAL A 118 8.96 0.74 6.70
CA VAL A 118 7.87 1.57 6.17
C VAL A 118 6.72 0.68 5.68
N CYS A 119 7.05 -0.41 4.99
CA CYS A 119 6.05 -1.36 4.51
C CYS A 119 5.38 -2.14 5.66
N LYS A 120 6.12 -2.52 6.71
CA LYS A 120 5.55 -3.09 7.93
C LYS A 120 4.57 -2.12 8.60
N ARG A 121 4.95 -0.85 8.72
CA ARG A 121 4.09 0.17 9.32
C ARG A 121 2.82 0.43 8.50
N LEU A 122 2.93 0.39 7.17
CA LEU A 122 1.79 0.45 6.26
C LEU A 122 0.83 -0.74 6.47
N TYR A 123 1.37 -1.95 6.62
CA TYR A 123 0.57 -3.13 6.98
C TYR A 123 -0.17 -2.95 8.31
N GLU A 124 0.49 -2.42 9.35
CA GLU A 124 -0.15 -2.14 10.64
C GLU A 124 -1.28 -1.11 10.53
N ILE A 125 -1.12 -0.07 9.71
CA ILE A 125 -2.19 0.90 9.42
C ILE A 125 -3.38 0.17 8.79
N TYR A 126 -3.15 -0.64 7.77
CA TYR A 126 -4.20 -1.44 7.13
C TYR A 126 -4.88 -2.41 8.12
N ASP A 127 -4.12 -3.20 8.87
CA ASP A 127 -4.65 -4.22 9.78
C ASP A 127 -5.54 -3.60 10.88
N ARG A 128 -5.12 -2.46 11.46
CA ARG A 128 -5.92 -1.70 12.42
C ARG A 128 -7.21 -1.17 11.81
N ASN A 129 -7.18 -0.67 10.57
CA ASN A 129 -8.36 -0.16 9.88
C ASN A 129 -9.32 -1.29 9.47
N ARG A 130 -8.79 -2.45 9.05
CA ARG A 130 -9.60 -3.63 8.74
C ARG A 130 -10.35 -4.15 9.97
N LYS A 131 -9.70 -4.20 11.14
CA LYS A 131 -10.33 -4.65 12.40
C LYS A 131 -11.46 -3.76 12.89
N GLN A 132 -11.54 -2.51 12.41
CA GLN A 132 -12.63 -1.59 12.71
C GLN A 132 -13.85 -1.76 11.80
N LEU A 133 -13.78 -2.62 10.78
CA LEU A 133 -14.96 -3.01 10.01
C LEU A 133 -15.87 -3.89 10.90
N PRO A 134 -17.19 -3.62 10.95
CA PRO A 134 -18.10 -4.57 11.59
C PRO A 134 -17.91 -5.94 10.94
N SER A 135 -17.71 -6.96 11.77
CA SER A 135 -17.66 -8.34 11.33
C SER A 135 -18.95 -8.61 10.55
N ARG A 136 -18.81 -8.99 9.27
CA ARG A 136 -19.94 -9.40 8.44
C ARG A 136 -20.68 -10.58 9.05
#